data_AF-A0A1Q5UMB9-F1
#
_entry.id   AF-A0A1Q5UMB9-F1
#
_cell.length_a   1.000
_cell.length_b   1.000
_cell.length_c   1.000
_cell.angle_alpha   90.00
_cell.angle_beta   90.00
_cell.angle_gamma   90.00
#
_symmetry.space_group_name_H-M   'P 1'
#
loop_
_entity.id
_entity.type
_entity.pdbx_description
1 polymer ?
#
loop_
_entity_poly.entity_id
_entity_poly.type
_entity_poly.pdbx_seq_one_letter_code
_entity_poly.pdbx_strand_id
1 'polypeptide(L)'
;MFRFSKTLDPITLFHTPSLAPSTRVLNILKQASIAASETATEDQASDHTAHARQQRGEFELEVTTAPPTTDQLHSILEYISPVSGSATGGQGAKAVYGVGELVKGAKDAEDAIKRFKEDQGRFVRPVTVDWVNGRAVIGDNESEILKMVRQLPEN
;
A
#
# COMPACT_ATOMS: atom_id res chain seq x y z
N MET A 1 -3.38 14.68 29.98
CA MET A 1 -2.34 14.04 29.17
C MET A 1 -2.76 14.16 27.70
N PHE A 2 -2.26 15.16 26.97
CA PHE A 2 -2.50 15.25 25.54
C PHE A 2 -1.62 14.20 24.88
N ARG A 3 -2.24 13.11 24.42
CA ARG A 3 -1.57 12.12 23.58
C ARG A 3 -1.35 12.84 22.24
N PHE A 4 -0.11 13.22 21.95
CA PHE A 4 0.23 13.61 20.58
C PHE A 4 -0.16 12.42 19.71
N SER A 5 -1.20 12.58 18.88
CA SER A 5 -1.62 11.58 17.91
C SER A 5 -0.42 11.34 17.01
N LYS A 6 0.26 10.22 17.23
CA LYS A 6 1.26 9.69 16.31
C LYS A 6 0.56 9.69 14.95
N THR A 7 1.13 10.37 13.96
CA THR A 7 0.58 10.41 12.61
C THR A 7 0.51 8.97 12.13
N LEU A 8 -0.71 8.44 12.01
CA LEU A 8 -0.93 7.08 11.54
C LEU A 8 -0.39 6.98 10.12
N ASP A 9 0.23 5.85 9.79
CA ASP A 9 0.82 5.68 8.46
C ASP A 9 -0.31 5.50 7.42
N PRO A 10 -0.58 6.48 6.53
CA PRO A 10 -1.71 6.37 5.62
C PRO A 10 -1.48 5.27 4.58
N ILE A 11 -2.44 4.35 4.48
CA ILE A 11 -2.57 3.41 3.36
C ILE A 11 -3.77 3.82 2.53
N THR A 12 -3.54 4.10 1.25
CA THR A 12 -4.62 4.39 0.31
C THR A 12 -4.91 3.15 -0.53
N LEU A 13 -6.19 2.74 -0.56
CA LEU A 13 -6.72 1.71 -1.43
C LEU A 13 -7.52 2.35 -2.57
N PHE A 14 -7.04 2.17 -3.80
CA PHE A 14 -7.78 2.47 -5.02
C PHE A 14 -8.61 1.24 -5.41
N HIS A 15 -9.92 1.28 -5.18
CA HIS A 15 -10.81 0.13 -5.42
C HIS A 15 -11.94 0.45 -6.41
N THR A 16 -12.51 -0.59 -7.01
CA THR A 16 -13.74 -0.48 -7.80
C THR A 16 -14.78 -1.46 -7.27
N PRO A 17 -15.95 -1.00 -6.76
CA PRO A 17 -16.98 -1.89 -6.20
C PRO A 17 -17.52 -2.94 -7.18
N SER A 18 -17.42 -2.70 -8.49
CA SER A 18 -17.84 -3.65 -9.52
C SER A 18 -16.91 -4.86 -9.67
N LEU A 19 -15.71 -4.80 -9.08
CA LEU A 19 -14.73 -5.88 -9.15
C LEU A 19 -14.69 -6.67 -7.84
N ALA A 20 -14.98 -7.98 -7.91
CA ALA A 20 -14.81 -8.91 -6.79
C ALA A 20 -13.43 -8.83 -6.08
N PRO A 21 -12.28 -8.73 -6.80
CA PRO A 21 -10.97 -8.60 -6.13
C PRO A 21 -10.87 -7.32 -5.30
N SER A 22 -11.45 -6.20 -5.76
CA SER A 22 -11.44 -4.94 -5.02
C SER A 22 -12.18 -5.05 -3.68
N THR A 23 -13.32 -5.74 -3.65
CA THR A 23 -14.09 -5.96 -2.41
C THR A 23 -13.35 -6.87 -1.43
N ARG A 24 -12.61 -7.86 -1.94
CA ARG A 24 -11.79 -8.75 -1.09
C ARG A 24 -10.68 -7.97 -0.39
N VAL A 25 -9.90 -7.19 -1.16
CA VAL A 25 -8.81 -6.37 -0.62
C VAL A 25 -9.33 -5.36 0.42
N LEU A 26 -10.45 -4.71 0.14
CA LEU A 26 -11.09 -3.79 1.08
C LEU A 26 -11.41 -4.46 2.41
N ASN A 27 -11.95 -5.69 2.39
CA ASN A 27 -12.28 -6.41 3.61
C ASN A 27 -11.03 -6.82 4.39
N ILE A 28 -9.97 -7.28 3.70
CA ILE A 28 -8.68 -7.63 4.31
C ILE A 28 -8.08 -6.41 5.01
N LEU A 29 -8.01 -5.27 4.33
CA LEU A 29 -7.44 -4.05 4.88
C LEU A 29 -8.25 -3.51 6.06
N LYS A 30 -9.59 -3.58 6.00
CA LYS A 30 -10.46 -3.21 7.12
C LYS A 30 -10.23 -4.11 8.33
N GLN A 31 -10.19 -5.42 8.14
CA GLN A 31 -9.91 -6.36 9.23
C GLN A 31 -8.53 -6.12 9.83
N ALA A 32 -7.52 -5.86 9.00
CA ALA A 32 -6.18 -5.59 9.45
C ALA A 32 -6.06 -4.25 10.20
N SER A 33 -6.81 -3.22 9.79
CA SER A 33 -6.89 -1.94 10.51
C SER A 33 -7.51 -2.11 11.90
N ILE A 34 -8.61 -2.86 12.01
CA ILE A 34 -9.25 -3.19 13.30
C ILE A 34 -8.27 -3.96 14.20
N ALA A 35 -7.64 -5.00 13.66
CA ALA A 35 -6.68 -5.81 14.41
C ALA A 35 -5.49 -4.99 14.90
N ALA A 36 -4.97 -4.06 14.08
CA ALA A 36 -3.87 -3.17 14.47
C ALA A 36 -4.26 -2.21 15.61
N SER A 37 -5.49 -1.69 15.60
CA SER A 37 -6.01 -0.86 16.70
C SER A 37 -6.24 -1.67 17.99
N GLU A 38 -6.69 -2.92 17.89
CA GLU A 38 -6.88 -3.83 19.05
C GLU A 38 -5.53 -4.24 19.68
N THR A 39 -4.55 -4.65 18.87
CA THR A 39 -3.21 -4.99 19.38
C THR A 39 -2.52 -3.79 20.03
N ALA A 40 -2.76 -2.59 19.52
CA ALA A 40 -2.23 -1.36 20.12
C ALA A 40 -2.85 -1.03 21.48
N THR A 41 -4.03 -1.56 21.84
CA THR A 41 -4.65 -1.32 23.15
C THR A 41 -4.16 -2.32 24.21
N GLU A 42 -3.87 -3.56 23.81
CA GLU A 42 -3.43 -4.62 24.72
C GLU A 42 -1.94 -4.52 25.08
N ASP A 43 -1.09 -4.14 24.12
CA ASP A 43 0.38 -4.05 24.30
C ASP A 43 0.83 -2.76 25.03
N GLN A 44 -0.10 -1.84 25.34
CA GLN A 44 0.19 -0.65 26.15
C GLN A 44 0.07 -0.89 27.67
N ALA A 45 -0.41 -2.07 28.08
CA ALA A 45 -0.56 -2.44 29.49
C ALA A 45 0.63 -3.26 30.04
N SER A 46 1.50 -3.79 29.18
CA SER A 46 2.66 -4.58 29.60
C SER A 46 3.93 -4.02 28.97
N ASP A 47 4.78 -3.42 29.81
CA ASP A 47 6.18 -3.15 29.47
C ASP A 47 6.84 -4.48 29.10
N HIS A 48 7.26 -4.71 27.85
CA HIS A 48 8.50 -5.42 27.49
C HIS A 48 8.83 -5.37 25.98
N THR A 49 10.01 -4.82 25.74
CA THR A 49 10.91 -4.92 24.58
C THR A 49 10.89 -6.23 23.78
N ALA A 50 10.89 -6.09 22.44
CA ALA A 50 11.26 -7.02 21.34
C ALA A 50 10.11 -7.45 20.41
N HIS A 51 8.92 -7.77 20.91
CA HIS A 51 7.80 -8.24 20.06
C HIS A 51 6.97 -7.12 19.41
N ALA A 52 6.90 -5.93 20.03
CA ALA A 52 6.22 -4.74 19.49
C ALA A 52 6.86 -4.17 18.20
N ARG A 53 8.03 -4.68 17.78
CA ARG A 53 8.75 -4.24 16.58
C ARG A 53 8.33 -4.97 15.30
N GLN A 54 7.57 -6.07 15.41
CA GLN A 54 7.21 -6.94 14.28
C GLN A 54 5.76 -6.78 13.81
N GLN A 55 4.94 -6.01 14.52
CA GLN A 55 3.58 -5.69 14.10
C GLN A 55 3.51 -4.21 13.78
N ARG A 56 3.10 -3.87 12.55
CA ARG A 56 2.80 -2.49 12.19
C ARG A 56 1.81 -1.93 13.21
N GLY A 57 2.09 -0.74 13.73
CA GLY A 57 1.15 -0.03 14.59
C GLY A 57 -0.14 0.33 13.86
N GLU A 58 -1.07 0.93 14.58
CA GLU A 58 -2.29 1.51 14.01
C GLU A 58 -2.00 2.32 12.74
N PHE A 59 -2.86 2.17 11.73
CA PHE A 59 -2.71 2.83 10.45
C PHE A 59 -4.04 3.35 9.94
N GLU A 60 -3.98 4.40 9.13
CA GLU A 60 -5.15 5.02 8.55
C GLU A 60 -5.43 4.41 7.18
N LEU A 61 -6.54 3.67 7.07
CA LEU A 61 -6.99 3.10 5.80
C LEU A 61 -7.88 4.12 5.07
N GLU A 62 -7.35 4.71 4.02
CA GLU A 62 -8.09 5.56 3.09
C GLU A 62 -8.60 4.72 1.92
N VAL A 63 -9.91 4.74 1.67
CA VAL A 63 -10.53 3.98 0.59
C VAL A 63 -11.08 4.95 -0.43
N THR A 64 -10.57 4.88 -1.66
CA THR A 64 -11.02 5.76 -2.74
C THR A 64 -11.45 4.96 -3.98
N THR A 65 -12.57 5.39 -4.55
CA THR A 65 -13.06 4.92 -5.85
C THR A 65 -12.65 5.86 -6.99
N ALA A 66 -12.12 7.04 -6.65
CA ALA A 66 -11.62 7.99 -7.60
C ALA A 66 -10.29 7.49 -8.21
N PRO A 67 -9.99 7.85 -9.46
CA PRO A 67 -8.65 7.63 -10.01
C PRO A 67 -7.59 8.43 -9.24
N PRO A 68 -6.34 7.93 -9.14
CA PRO A 68 -5.26 8.67 -8.50
C PRO A 68 -4.99 10.00 -9.21
N THR A 69 -4.41 10.97 -8.50
CA THR A 69 -3.86 12.15 -9.17
C THR A 69 -2.60 11.79 -9.96
N THR A 70 -2.17 12.68 -10.87
CA THR A 70 -0.94 12.46 -11.66
C THR A 70 0.28 12.28 -10.75
N ASP A 71 0.36 13.07 -9.68
CA ASP A 71 1.47 13.00 -8.72
C ASP A 71 1.43 11.70 -7.92
N GLN A 72 0.24 11.28 -7.47
CA GLN A 72 0.05 9.98 -6.83
C GLN A 72 0.47 8.84 -7.76
N LEU A 73 0.09 8.89 -9.04
CA LEU A 73 0.49 7.89 -10.02
C LEU A 73 2.01 7.84 -10.20
N HIS A 74 2.67 9.00 -10.27
CA HIS A 74 4.13 9.08 -10.37
C HIS A 74 4.81 8.38 -9.19
N SER A 75 4.39 8.70 -7.96
CA SER A 75 4.89 8.05 -6.75
C SER A 75 4.62 6.55 -6.72
N ILE A 76 3.45 6.09 -7.16
CA ILE A 76 3.13 4.66 -7.23
C ILE A 76 4.04 3.95 -8.24
N LEU A 77 4.30 4.56 -9.41
CA LEU A 77 5.23 4.04 -10.41
C LEU A 77 6.64 3.89 -9.84
N GLU A 78 7.10 4.83 -9.03
CA GLU A 78 8.37 4.73 -8.30
C GLU A 78 8.39 3.61 -7.26
N TYR A 79 7.25 3.31 -6.62
CA TYR A 79 7.17 2.26 -5.60
C TYR A 79 7.15 0.85 -6.18
N ILE A 80 6.55 0.67 -7.37
CA ILE A 80 6.47 -0.64 -8.04
C ILE A 80 7.63 -0.93 -8.98
N SER A 81 8.25 0.11 -9.53
CA SER A 81 9.38 -0.05 -10.44
C SER A 81 10.64 -0.30 -9.62
N PRO A 82 11.42 -1.36 -9.91
CA PRO A 82 12.76 -1.47 -9.40
C PRO A 82 13.55 -0.39 -10.12
N VAL A 83 13.66 0.79 -9.52
CA VAL A 83 14.56 1.82 -10.03
C VAL A 83 15.93 1.16 -10.08
N SER A 84 16.40 0.87 -11.29
CA SER A 84 17.70 0.28 -11.60
C SER A 84 18.85 1.26 -11.30
N GLY A 85 18.74 2.03 -10.21
CA GLY A 85 19.61 3.14 -9.85
C GLY A 85 19.35 3.80 -8.50
N SER A 86 18.32 3.43 -7.71
CA SER A 86 18.21 3.95 -6.33
C SER A 86 19.02 3.07 -5.37
N ALA A 87 20.30 3.37 -5.31
CA ALA A 87 21.28 2.82 -4.38
C ALA A 87 21.13 3.38 -2.95
N THR A 88 19.92 3.46 -2.42
CA THR A 88 19.69 3.73 -0.99
C THR A 88 19.04 2.51 -0.37
N GLY A 89 19.87 1.80 0.39
CA GLY A 89 19.62 0.48 0.92
C GLY A 89 18.37 0.36 1.78
N GLY A 90 17.74 -0.80 1.64
CA GLY A 90 16.66 -1.27 2.49
C GLY A 90 16.22 -2.64 2.02
N GLN A 91 16.86 -3.68 2.53
CA GLN A 91 16.58 -5.08 2.27
C GLN A 91 15.09 -5.39 2.55
N GLY A 92 14.43 -6.04 1.60
CA GLY A 92 13.10 -6.62 1.77
C GLY A 92 12.37 -6.62 0.44
N ALA A 93 12.12 -7.81 -0.12
CA ALA A 93 11.45 -8.02 -1.40
C ALA A 93 10.29 -7.03 -1.62
N LYS A 94 10.50 -6.03 -2.49
CA LYS A 94 9.42 -5.22 -3.02
C LYS A 94 8.84 -6.01 -4.19
N ALA A 95 7.52 -6.19 -4.22
CA ALA A 95 6.87 -6.77 -5.38
C ALA A 95 7.20 -5.91 -6.61
N VAL A 96 7.96 -6.50 -7.54
CA VAL A 96 8.39 -5.84 -8.77
C VAL A 96 7.25 -5.98 -9.76
N TYR A 97 6.46 -4.92 -9.95
CA TYR A 97 5.43 -4.90 -10.98
C TYR A 97 5.91 -4.12 -12.19
N GLY A 98 5.55 -4.59 -13.38
CA GLY A 98 5.75 -3.81 -14.60
C GLY A 98 4.88 -2.56 -14.63
N VAL A 99 5.36 -1.49 -15.26
CA VAL A 99 4.57 -0.27 -15.49
C VAL A 99 3.25 -0.58 -16.23
N GLY A 100 3.30 -1.55 -17.16
CA GLY A 100 2.12 -2.04 -17.89
C GLY A 100 1.09 -2.78 -17.02
N GLU A 101 1.47 -3.24 -15.83
CA GLU A 101 0.56 -3.86 -14.85
C GLU A 101 -0.21 -2.81 -14.05
N LEU A 102 0.35 -1.62 -13.87
CA LEU A 102 -0.35 -0.50 -13.23
C LEU A 102 -1.25 0.25 -14.21
N VAL A 103 -0.71 0.54 -15.41
CA VAL A 103 -1.44 1.25 -16.47
C VAL A 103 -1.43 0.38 -17.72
N LYS A 104 -2.61 -0.10 -18.11
CA LYS A 104 -2.75 -1.02 -19.23
C LYS A 104 -2.16 -0.43 -20.52
N GLY A 105 -1.19 -1.15 -21.09
CA GLY A 105 -0.55 -0.80 -22.35
C GLY A 105 0.53 0.29 -22.24
N ALA A 106 0.90 0.71 -21.04
CA ALA A 106 2.06 1.57 -20.83
C ALA A 106 3.35 0.76 -20.95
N LYS A 107 4.36 1.35 -21.61
CA LYS A 107 5.70 0.76 -21.72
C LYS A 107 6.64 1.27 -20.62
N ASP A 108 6.52 2.56 -20.33
CA ASP A 108 7.44 3.33 -19.48
C ASP A 108 6.63 4.26 -18.58
N ALA A 109 7.24 4.80 -17.51
CA ALA A 109 6.55 5.67 -16.55
C ALA A 109 5.93 6.92 -17.22
N GLU A 110 6.65 7.54 -18.16
CA GLU A 110 6.16 8.69 -18.92
C GLU A 110 4.96 8.33 -19.80
N ASP A 111 5.01 7.18 -20.47
CA ASP A 111 3.90 6.66 -21.29
C ASP A 111 2.69 6.30 -20.42
N ALA A 112 2.92 5.77 -19.21
CA ALA A 112 1.87 5.50 -18.23
C ALA A 112 1.13 6.78 -17.82
N ILE A 113 1.86 7.84 -17.50
CA ILE A 113 1.27 9.13 -17.12
C ILE A 113 0.49 9.73 -18.28
N LYS A 114 1.06 9.71 -19.50
CA LYS A 114 0.39 10.23 -20.69
C LYS A 114 -0.93 9.48 -20.94
N ARG A 115 -0.89 8.15 -20.95
CA ARG A 115 -2.07 7.29 -21.16
C ARG A 115 -3.10 7.42 -20.05
N PHE A 116 -2.65 7.63 -18.81
CA PHE A 116 -3.55 7.85 -17.69
C PHE A 116 -4.29 9.19 -17.79
N LYS A 117 -3.61 10.24 -18.26
CA LYS A 117 -4.24 11.54 -18.54
C LYS A 117 -5.25 11.45 -19.69
N GLU A 118 -4.96 10.64 -20.70
CA GLU A 118 -5.88 10.37 -21.82
C GLU A 118 -7.10 9.54 -21.37
N ASP A 119 -6.87 8.51 -20.56
CA ASP A 119 -7.90 7.58 -20.09
C ASP A 119 -7.56 7.01 -18.70
N GLN A 120 -8.21 7.56 -17.68
CA GLN A 120 -8.05 7.13 -16.29
C GLN A 120 -8.59 5.71 -16.03
N GLY A 121 -9.40 5.16 -16.94
CA GLY A 121 -9.89 3.78 -16.89
C GLY A 121 -8.81 2.74 -17.19
N ARG A 122 -7.65 3.15 -17.70
CA ARG A 122 -6.49 2.28 -17.93
C ARG A 122 -5.75 1.90 -16.66
N PHE A 123 -6.00 2.63 -15.57
CA PHE A 123 -5.44 2.32 -14.26
C PHE A 123 -6.05 1.02 -13.73
N VAL A 124 -5.19 0.05 -13.43
CA VAL A 124 -5.61 -1.25 -12.88
C VAL A 124 -6.08 -1.05 -11.45
N ARG A 125 -7.13 -1.79 -11.07
CA ARG A 125 -7.72 -1.77 -9.73
C ARG A 125 -8.07 -3.20 -9.34
N PRO A 126 -7.91 -3.59 -8.07
CA PRO A 126 -7.49 -2.76 -6.93
C PRO A 126 -5.98 -2.49 -6.91
N VAL A 127 -5.59 -1.34 -6.33
CA VAL A 127 -4.20 -1.01 -6.02
C VAL A 127 -4.13 -0.49 -4.60
N THR A 128 -3.29 -1.10 -3.77
CA THR A 128 -3.04 -0.65 -2.40
C THR A 128 -1.69 0.04 -2.34
N VAL A 129 -1.62 1.20 -1.71
CA VAL A 129 -0.42 2.03 -1.65
C VAL A 129 -0.13 2.40 -0.20
N ASP A 130 1.08 2.09 0.25
CA ASP A 130 1.64 2.55 1.51
C ASP A 130 2.66 3.66 1.24
N TRP A 131 2.24 4.89 1.53
CA TRP A 131 3.02 6.11 1.30
C TRP A 131 4.22 6.23 2.25
N VAL A 132 4.14 5.61 3.42
CA VAL A 132 5.19 5.70 4.45
C VAL A 132 6.33 4.74 4.13
N ASN A 133 5.99 3.51 3.74
CA ASN A 133 6.99 2.49 3.41
C ASN A 133 7.41 2.51 1.94
N GLY A 134 6.78 3.37 1.11
CA GLY A 134 7.05 3.48 -0.32
C GLY A 134 6.85 2.14 -1.03
N ARG A 135 5.72 1.49 -0.76
CA ARG A 135 5.33 0.19 -1.31
C ARG A 135 3.95 0.31 -1.93
N ALA A 136 3.76 -0.35 -3.07
CA ALA A 136 2.46 -0.48 -3.70
C ALA A 136 2.24 -1.92 -4.13
N VAL A 137 1.02 -2.41 -3.96
CA VAL A 137 0.58 -3.77 -4.30
C VAL A 137 -0.56 -3.67 -5.29
N ILE A 138 -0.37 -4.27 -6.47
CA ILE A 138 -1.37 -4.31 -7.54
C ILE A 138 -2.14 -5.62 -7.44
N GLY A 139 -3.47 -5.54 -7.52
CA GLY A 139 -4.36 -6.70 -7.49
C GLY A 139 -4.76 -7.16 -6.09
N ASP A 140 -5.23 -8.40 -6.00
CA ASP A 140 -5.79 -9.01 -4.79
C ASP A 140 -4.87 -10.05 -4.14
N ASN A 141 -3.55 -9.90 -4.31
CA ASN A 141 -2.58 -10.77 -3.66
C ASN A 141 -2.58 -10.54 -2.14
N GLU A 142 -3.42 -11.32 -1.46
CA GLU A 142 -3.62 -11.25 -0.01
C GLU A 142 -2.32 -11.39 0.77
N SER A 143 -1.40 -12.26 0.33
CA SER A 143 -0.13 -12.46 1.03
C SER A 143 0.72 -11.19 1.02
N GLU A 144 0.82 -10.51 -0.14
CA GLU A 144 1.58 -9.26 -0.26
C GLU A 144 0.92 -8.11 0.50
N ILE A 145 -0.41 -8.05 0.48
CA ILE A 145 -1.19 -7.06 1.25
C ILE A 145 -0.97 -7.28 2.75
N LEU A 146 -1.07 -8.52 3.23
CA LEU A 146 -0.86 -8.85 4.64
C LEU A 146 0.59 -8.61 5.08
N LYS A 147 1.59 -8.92 4.24
CA LYS A 147 3.00 -8.60 4.51
C LYS A 147 3.21 -7.10 4.64
N MET A 148 2.64 -6.30 3.73
CA MET A 148 2.72 -4.85 3.79
C MET A 148 2.06 -4.29 5.05
N VAL A 149 0.86 -4.75 5.37
CA VAL A 149 0.09 -4.23 6.51
C VAL A 149 0.63 -4.70 7.84
N ARG A 150 1.15 -5.92 7.94
CA ARG A 150 1.71 -6.45 9.19
C ARG A 150 3.21 -6.17 9.34
N GLN A 151 3.87 -5.61 8.32
CA GLN A 151 5.33 -5.46 8.26
C GLN A 151 6.08 -6.76 8.66
N LEU A 152 5.51 -7.91 8.30
CA LEU A 152 6.08 -9.20 8.67
C LEU A 152 7.45 -9.33 7.98
N PRO A 153 8.56 -9.53 8.72
CA PRO A 153 9.82 -9.91 8.10
C PRO A 153 9.63 -11.28 7.43
N GLU A 154 10.10 -11.42 6.18
CA GLU A 154 10.16 -12.73 5.53
C GLU A 154 11.16 -13.60 6.28
N ASN A 155 10.70 -14.79 6.69
CA ASN A 155 11.50 -15.77 7.42
C ASN A 155 12.06 -16.81 6.45
#